data_AF-A0A1Q5ZTD0-F1
#
_entry.id   AF-A0A1Q5ZTD0-F1
#
_cell.length_a   1.000
_cell.length_b   1.000
_cell.length_c   1.000
_cell.angle_alpha   90.00
_cell.angle_beta   90.00
_cell.angle_gamma   90.00
#
_symmetry.space_group_name_H-M   'P 1'
#
loop_
_entity.id
_entity.type
_entity.pdbx_description
1 polymer ?
#
loop_
_entity_poly.entity_id
_entity_poly.type
_entity_poly.pdbx_seq_one_letter_code
_entity_poly.pdbx_strand_id
1 'polypeptide(L)' 'MEEEEIIRRAAKLIGDRLKEYQENYAVRDKQDLLSMAVLHYATASLKAERKVTVEDTEVADGVYKLDQLLTDFFLK' A
#
# COMPACT_ATOMS: atom_id res chain seq x y z
N MET A 1 -22.24 -4.59 7.73
CA MET A 1 -22.21 -3.10 7.75
C MET A 1 -20.81 -2.58 7.48
N GLU A 2 -19.80 -3.02 8.23
CA GLU A 2 -18.40 -2.59 8.06
C GLU A 2 -17.84 -2.96 6.67
N GLU A 3 -18.05 -4.19 6.20
CA GLU A 3 -17.64 -4.61 4.85
C GLU A 3 -18.32 -3.80 3.74
N GLU A 4 -19.62 -3.51 3.89
CA GLU A 4 -20.37 -2.70 2.92
C GLU A 4 -19.82 -1.27 2.86
N GLU A 5 -19.46 -0.69 4.00
CA GLU A 5 -18.87 0.64 4.06
C GLU A 5 -17.48 0.67 3.40
N ILE A 6 -16.67 -0.37 3.62
CA ILE A 6 -15.37 -0.55 2.97
C ILE A 6 -15.55 -0.63 1.45
N ILE A 7 -16.48 -1.47 0.97
CA ILE A 7 -16.79 -1.59 -0.45
C ILE A 7 -17.26 -0.26 -1.03
N ARG A 8 -18.12 0.48 -0.30
CA ARG A 8 -18.64 1.78 -0.74
C ARG A 8 -17.53 2.83 -0.85
N ARG A 9 -16.60 2.85 0.11
CA ARG A 9 -15.41 3.72 0.07
C ARG A 9 -14.49 3.36 -1.09
N ALA A 10 -14.22 2.08 -1.32
CA ALA A 10 -13.41 1.62 -2.44
C ALA A 10 -14.01 2.00 -3.80
N ALA A 11 -15.32 1.82 -3.97
CA ALA A 11 -16.03 2.21 -5.19
C ALA A 11 -15.95 3.73 -5.44
N LYS A 12 -16.11 4.55 -4.39
CA LYS A 12 -15.95 6.00 -4.48
C LYS A 12 -14.53 6.39 -4.92
N LEU A 13 -13.52 5.77 -4.31
CA LEU A 13 -12.11 6.03 -4.61
C LEU A 13 -11.78 5.73 -6.09
N ILE A 14 -12.28 4.60 -6.60
CA ILE A 14 -12.13 4.22 -8.02
C ILE A 14 -12.83 5.25 -8.92
N GLY A 15 -14.05 5.65 -8.57
CA GLY A 15 -14.82 6.64 -9.33
C GLY A 15 -14.13 8.00 -9.42
N ASP A 16 -13.63 8.50 -8.30
CA ASP A 16 -12.89 9.77 -8.22
C ASP A 16 -11.64 9.72 -9.10
N ARG A 17 -10.91 8.60 -9.07
CA ARG A 17 -9.69 8.45 -9.88
C ARG A 17 -9.98 8.26 -11.36
N LEU A 18 -11.09 7.61 -11.71
CA LEU A 18 -11.56 7.54 -13.10
C LEU A 18 -11.86 8.92 -13.67
N LYS A 19 -12.50 9.78 -12.87
CA LYS A 19 -12.85 11.14 -13.26
C LYS A 19 -11.59 11.97 -13.52
N GLU A 20 -10.61 11.88 -12.64
CA GLU A 20 -9.31 12.53 -12.84
C GLU A 20 -8.63 12.02 -14.11
N TYR A 21 -8.70 10.73 -14.41
CA TYR A 21 -8.12 10.22 -15.65
C TYR A 21 -8.87 10.69 -16.91
N GLN A 22 -10.20 10.82 -16.85
CA GLN A 22 -10.99 11.41 -17.94
C GLN A 22 -10.66 12.88 -18.17
N GLU A 23 -10.39 13.62 -17.09
CA GLU A 23 -10.06 15.05 -17.16
C GLU A 23 -8.62 15.27 -17.65
N ASN A 24 -7.67 14.44 -17.20
CA ASN A 24 -6.24 14.63 -17.46
C ASN A 24 -5.73 13.90 -18.71
N TYR A 25 -6.39 12.82 -19.12
CA TYR A 25 -6.01 12.06 -20.31
C TYR A 25 -7.15 12.12 -21.32
N ALA A 26 -6.83 12.39 -22.59
CA ALA A 26 -7.81 12.42 -23.69
C ALA A 26 -8.40 11.03 -24.03
N VAL A 27 -8.33 10.08 -23.09
CA VAL A 27 -8.82 8.71 -23.20
C VAL A 27 -10.32 8.74 -22.98
N ARG A 28 -11.06 8.39 -24.04
CA ARG A 28 -12.53 8.41 -24.05
C ARG A 28 -13.15 7.07 -23.67
N ASP A 29 -12.41 5.97 -23.75
CA ASP A 29 -12.93 4.65 -23.42
C ASP A 29 -12.87 4.41 -21.90
N LYS A 30 -14.05 4.13 -21.32
CA LYS A 30 -14.20 3.83 -19.90
C LYS A 30 -13.46 2.55 -19.50
N GLN A 31 -13.32 1.58 -20.41
CA GLN A 31 -12.63 0.33 -20.11
C GLN A 31 -11.11 0.53 -19.97
N ASP A 32 -10.52 1.40 -20.78
CA ASP A 32 -9.10 1.75 -20.70
C ASP A 32 -8.79 2.52 -19.42
N LEU A 33 -9.67 3.47 -19.07
CA LEU A 33 -9.56 4.25 -17.83
C LEU A 33 -9.68 3.36 -16.57
N LEU A 34 -10.58 2.38 -16.59
CA LEU A 34 -10.70 1.37 -15.54
C LEU A 34 -9.43 0.51 -15.46
N SER A 35 -8.89 0.09 -16.60
CA SER A 35 -7.66 -0.70 -16.66
C SER A 35 -6.45 0.07 -16.11
N MET A 36 -6.34 1.36 -16.42
CA MET A 36 -5.31 2.24 -15.85
C MET A 36 -5.46 2.40 -14.33
N ALA A 37 -6.69 2.55 -13.84
CA ALA A 37 -6.97 2.62 -12.39
C ALA A 37 -6.58 1.31 -11.70
N VAL A 38 -6.99 0.16 -12.23
CA VAL A 38 -6.63 -1.15 -11.69
C VAL A 38 -5.12 -1.34 -11.64
N LEU A 39 -4.41 -1.02 -12.71
CA LEU A 39 -2.95 -1.11 -12.76
C LEU A 39 -2.27 -0.22 -11.71
N HIS A 40 -2.76 1.01 -11.55
CA HIS A 40 -2.23 1.95 -10.57
C HIS A 40 -2.43 1.43 -9.14
N TYR A 41 -3.63 0.95 -8.80
CA TYR A 41 -3.91 0.39 -7.48
C TYR A 41 -3.12 -0.89 -7.20
N ALA A 42 -3.00 -1.79 -8.18
CA ALA A 42 -2.17 -2.99 -8.05
C ALA A 42 -0.69 -2.62 -7.78
N THR A 43 -0.17 -1.64 -8.52
CA THR A 43 1.21 -1.14 -8.33
C THR A 43 1.39 -0.49 -6.96
N ALA A 44 0.40 0.28 -6.50
CA ALA A 44 0.43 0.91 -5.18
C ALA A 44 0.39 -0.14 -4.06
N SER A 45 -0.43 -1.18 -4.19
CA SER A 45 -0.51 -2.30 -3.24
C SER A 45 0.82 -3.03 -3.14
N LEU A 46 1.43 -3.40 -4.27
CA LEU A 46 2.73 -4.06 -4.29
C LEU A 46 3.85 -3.20 -3.67
N LYS A 47 3.80 -1.88 -3.86
CA LYS A 47 4.73 -0.95 -3.20
C LYS A 47 4.53 -0.89 -1.70
N ALA A 48 3.27 -0.86 -1.24
CA ALA A 48 2.93 -0.84 0.17
C ALA A 48 3.35 -2.14 0.87
N GLU A 49 3.08 -3.30 0.25
CA GLU A 49 3.55 -4.61 0.74
C GLU A 49 5.06 -4.65 0.91
N ARG A 50 5.81 -4.21 -0.11
CA ARG A 50 7.28 -4.10 -0.01
C ARG A 50 7.72 -3.21 1.14
N LYS A 51 7.07 -2.06 1.32
CA LYS A 51 7.41 -1.11 2.38
C LYS A 51 7.20 -1.72 3.76
N VAL A 52 6.07 -2.40 3.98
CA VAL A 52 5.77 -3.13 5.22
C VAL A 52 6.83 -4.19 5.48
N THR A 53 7.20 -4.99 4.48
CA THR A 53 8.26 -6.00 4.64
C THR A 53 9.60 -5.38 5.05
N VAL A 54 9.99 -4.25 4.45
CA VAL A 54 11.25 -3.57 4.80
C VAL A 54 11.21 -3.03 6.24
N GLU A 55 10.11 -2.38 6.63
CA GLU A 55 9.93 -1.85 8.00
C GLU A 55 9.97 -2.98 9.04
N ASP A 56 9.31 -4.12 8.78
CA ASP A 56 9.35 -5.28 9.68
C ASP A 56 10.77 -5.85 9.84
N THR A 57 11.55 -5.84 8.75
CA THR A 57 12.94 -6.34 8.78
C THR A 57 13.85 -5.42 9.60
N GLU A 58 13.71 -4.11 9.44
CA GLU A 58 14.48 -3.12 10.21
C GLU A 58 14.15 -3.16 11.71
N VAL A 59 12.87 -3.35 12.05
CA VAL A 59 12.45 -3.51 13.45
C VAL A 59 13.02 -4.80 14.04
N ALA A 60 12.96 -5.92 13.31
CA ALA A 60 13.54 -7.19 13.75
C ALA A 60 15.05 -7.08 14.00
N ASP A 61 15.78 -6.43 13.09
CA ASP A 61 17.22 -6.16 13.25
C ASP A 61 17.51 -5.28 14.47
N GLY A 62 16.65 -4.28 14.72
CA GLY A 62 16.75 -3.41 15.90
C GLY A 62 16.58 -4.19 17.20
N VAL A 63 15.59 -5.09 17.27
CA VAL A 63 15.34 -5.96 18.43
C VAL A 63 16.51 -6.91 18.66
N TYR A 64 17.05 -7.51 17.59
CA TYR A 64 18.20 -8.41 17.70
C TYR A 64 19.45 -7.70 18.23
N LYS A 65 19.73 -6.48 17.75
CA LYS A 65 20.83 -5.66 18.28
C LYS A 65 20.65 -5.34 19.77
N LEU A 66 19.41 -5.05 20.19
CA LEU A 66 19.12 -4.78 21.60
C LEU A 66 19.38 -6.02 22.47
N ASP A 67 18.96 -7.20 22.00
CA ASP A 67 19.18 -8.48 22.68
C ASP A 67 20.67 -8.82 22.82
N GLN A 68 21.46 -8.57 21.78
CA GLN A 68 22.91 -8.72 21.82
C GLN A 68 23.55 -7.77 22.85
N LEU A 69 23.15 -6.51 22.88
CA LEU A 69 23.67 -5.55 23.87
C LEU A 69 23.32 -5.92 25.31
N LEU A 70 22.12 -6.44 25.54
CA LEU A 70 21.70 -6.92 26.85
C LEU A 70 22.49 -8.18 27.25
N THR A 71 22.66 -9.12 26.32
CA THR A 71 23.45 -10.34 26.55
C THR A 71 24.90 -9.98 26.89
N ASP A 72 25.52 -9.08 26.14
CA ASP A 72 26.88 -8.59 26.39
C ASP A 72 26.99 -7.87 27.74
N PHE A 73 25.96 -7.13 28.14
CA PHE A 73 25.91 -6.46 29.44
C PHE A 73 25.84 -7.46 30.59
N PHE A 74 25.04 -8.51 30.49
CA PHE A 74 24.88 -9.53 31.53
C PHE A 74 26.03 -10.57 31.57
N LEU A 75 26.80 -10.70 30.49
CA LEU A 75 28.01 -11.54 30.44
C LEU A 75 29.26 -10.85 31.03
N LYS A 76 29.16 -9.56 31.35
CA LYS A 76 30.20 -8.74 31.96
C LYS A 76 30.02 -8.64 33.47
#